data_AF-A0AAX3ASD8-F1
#
_entry.id   AF-A0AAX3ASD8-F1
#
_cell.length_a   1.000
_cell.length_b   1.000
_cell.length_c   1.000
_cell.angle_alpha   90.00
_cell.angle_beta   90.00
_cell.angle_gamma   90.00
#
_symmetry.space_group_name_H-M   'P 1'
#
loop_
_entity.id
_entity.type
_entity.pdbx_description
1 polymer ?
#
loop_
_entity_poly.entity_id
_entity_poly.type
_entity_poly.pdbx_seq_one_letter_code
_entity_poly.pdbx_strand_id
1 'polypeptide(L)'
;MNTSFAAFFERKGAVELLCIADRRDFQGRFTDLDDEINVSHSTLSKRLSEAQELGLITVAINPEASSPETVYRTTQTGKQIQNEMRKLGLPRTYERLRTVEELFAEGSEELVEWTESLDAALAEKAEEYSKQVEDPDVNMNPDVEFSPLDSQVKSAVFDDLESIER
;
A
#
# COMPACT_ATOMS: atom_id res chain seq x y z
N MET A 1 -29.69 -2.21 -14.49
CA MET A 1 -29.55 -1.00 -15.33
C MET A 1 -28.34 -1.24 -16.22
N ASN A 2 -28.43 -1.05 -17.54
CA ASN A 2 -27.24 -1.08 -18.39
C ASN A 2 -26.32 0.08 -17.95
N THR A 3 -25.17 -0.25 -17.38
CA THR A 3 -24.13 0.73 -17.07
C THR A 3 -23.54 1.22 -18.40
N SER A 4 -23.28 2.52 -18.56
CA SER A 4 -22.56 3.04 -19.73
C SER A 4 -21.05 2.95 -19.51
N PHE A 5 -20.24 3.04 -20.57
CA PHE A 5 -18.77 3.07 -20.40
C PHE A 5 -18.31 4.21 -19.47
N ALA A 6 -18.86 5.42 -19.64
CA ALA A 6 -18.50 6.56 -18.80
C ALA A 6 -18.82 6.28 -17.31
N ALA A 7 -20.05 5.82 -17.03
CA ALA A 7 -20.48 5.51 -15.67
C ALA A 7 -19.71 4.33 -15.03
N PHE A 8 -19.08 3.47 -15.85
CA PHE A 8 -18.18 2.42 -15.37
C PHE A 8 -16.81 2.99 -15.01
N PHE A 9 -16.18 3.78 -15.88
CA PHE A 9 -14.85 4.33 -15.64
C PHE A 9 -14.78 5.41 -14.54
N GLU A 10 -15.90 5.99 -14.15
CA GLU A 10 -16.00 6.85 -12.96
C GLU A 10 -15.88 6.06 -11.64
N ARG A 11 -16.01 4.74 -11.67
CA ARG A 11 -15.98 3.90 -10.46
C ARG A 11 -14.54 3.54 -10.09
N LYS A 12 -14.23 3.61 -8.80
CA LYS A 12 -12.94 3.15 -8.26
C LYS A 12 -12.62 1.73 -8.74
N GLY A 13 -11.38 1.53 -9.20
CA GLY A 13 -10.86 0.25 -9.68
C GLY A 13 -11.19 -0.07 -11.14
N ALA A 14 -12.04 0.71 -11.82
CA ALA A 14 -12.46 0.40 -13.20
C ALA A 14 -11.38 0.74 -14.24
N VAL A 15 -10.68 1.86 -14.06
CA VAL A 15 -9.59 2.28 -14.96
C VAL A 15 -8.38 1.38 -14.75
N GLU A 16 -8.04 1.14 -13.50
CA GLU A 16 -6.95 0.29 -13.03
C GLU A 16 -7.06 -1.12 -13.60
N LEU A 17 -8.27 -1.71 -13.55
CA LEU A 17 -8.56 -3.02 -14.14
C LEU A 17 -8.14 -3.11 -15.61
N LEU A 18 -8.50 -2.12 -16.42
CA LEU A 18 -8.13 -2.14 -17.84
C LEU A 18 -6.68 -1.73 -18.11
N CYS A 19 -6.03 -0.96 -17.21
CA CYS A 19 -4.60 -0.73 -17.27
C CYS A 19 -3.82 -2.04 -17.06
N ILE A 20 -4.19 -2.83 -16.04
CA ILE A 20 -3.50 -4.10 -15.72
C ILE A 20 -3.79 -5.15 -16.80
N ALA A 21 -5.04 -5.22 -17.28
CA ALA A 21 -5.42 -6.16 -18.33
C ALA A 21 -4.75 -5.88 -19.70
N ASP A 22 -4.07 -4.74 -19.90
CA ASP A 22 -3.28 -4.44 -21.11
C ASP A 22 -1.83 -4.95 -21.00
N ARG A 23 -1.39 -5.36 -19.81
CA ARG A 23 0.01 -5.72 -19.58
C ARG A 23 0.36 -7.06 -20.22
N ARG A 24 1.63 -7.22 -20.59
CA ARG A 24 2.11 -8.42 -21.31
C ARG A 24 2.24 -9.64 -20.41
N ASP A 25 2.54 -9.41 -19.14
CA ASP A 25 2.70 -10.39 -18.07
C ASP A 25 1.38 -10.74 -17.39
N PHE A 26 0.28 -10.07 -17.74
CA PHE A 26 -1.04 -10.36 -17.20
C PHE A 26 -1.52 -11.76 -17.61
N GLN A 27 -1.54 -12.69 -16.67
CA GLN A 27 -1.95 -14.08 -16.92
C GLN A 27 -3.47 -14.22 -16.99
N GLY A 28 -4.20 -13.19 -16.57
CA GLY A 28 -5.65 -13.16 -16.61
C GLY A 28 -6.29 -13.68 -15.33
N ARG A 29 -5.56 -13.87 -14.24
CA ARG A 29 -6.14 -14.45 -13.01
C ARG A 29 -6.80 -13.36 -12.17
N PHE A 30 -7.72 -13.78 -11.30
CA PHE A 30 -8.33 -12.86 -10.33
C PHE A 30 -7.27 -12.30 -9.37
N THR A 31 -6.38 -13.15 -8.86
CA THR A 31 -5.32 -12.77 -7.92
C THR A 31 -4.38 -11.72 -8.51
N ASP A 32 -4.02 -11.85 -9.79
CA ASP A 32 -3.19 -10.86 -10.50
C ASP A 32 -3.84 -9.45 -10.46
N LEU A 33 -5.17 -9.36 -10.38
CA LEU A 33 -5.89 -8.09 -10.26
C LEU A 33 -6.12 -7.67 -8.80
N ASP A 34 -6.37 -8.62 -7.90
CA ASP A 34 -6.66 -8.37 -6.49
C ASP A 34 -5.44 -7.82 -5.75
N ASP A 35 -4.25 -8.34 -6.07
CA ASP A 35 -2.98 -7.87 -5.51
C ASP A 35 -2.63 -6.46 -6.02
N GLU A 36 -3.12 -6.11 -7.20
CA GLU A 36 -2.72 -4.90 -7.92
C GLU A 36 -3.68 -3.73 -7.83
N ILE A 37 -4.97 -3.97 -7.60
CA ILE A 37 -5.99 -2.91 -7.59
C ILE A 37 -6.38 -2.63 -6.14
N ASN A 38 -6.21 -1.38 -5.72
CA ASN A 38 -6.53 -0.93 -4.36
C ASN A 38 -8.06 -0.79 -4.12
N VAL A 39 -8.79 -1.90 -4.18
CA VAL A 39 -10.21 -2.04 -3.85
C VAL A 39 -10.43 -3.34 -3.09
N SER A 40 -11.57 -3.48 -2.40
CA SER A 40 -11.90 -4.76 -1.78
C SER A 40 -12.12 -5.85 -2.84
N HIS A 41 -11.83 -7.10 -2.49
CA HIS A 41 -12.12 -8.27 -3.32
C HIS A 41 -13.57 -8.29 -3.85
N SER A 42 -14.56 -7.95 -3.00
CA SER A 42 -15.97 -7.86 -3.40
C SER A 42 -16.24 -6.73 -4.41
N THR A 43 -15.51 -5.62 -4.32
CA THR A 43 -15.56 -4.53 -5.28
C THR A 43 -14.91 -4.95 -6.59
N LEU A 44 -13.76 -5.62 -6.55
CA LEU A 44 -13.10 -6.13 -7.76
C LEU A 44 -13.99 -7.13 -8.52
N SER A 45 -14.59 -8.10 -7.81
CA SER A 45 -15.55 -9.03 -8.42
C SER A 45 -16.68 -8.28 -9.12
N LYS A 46 -17.22 -7.23 -8.49
CA LYS A 46 -18.24 -6.37 -9.09
C LYS A 46 -17.74 -5.63 -10.33
N ARG A 47 -16.51 -5.09 -10.32
CA ARG A 47 -15.90 -4.43 -11.49
C ARG A 47 -15.72 -5.40 -12.65
N LEU A 48 -15.29 -6.63 -12.39
CA LEU A 48 -15.14 -7.68 -13.39
C LEU A 48 -16.48 -8.05 -14.02
N SER A 49 -17.53 -8.26 -13.22
CA SER A 49 -18.88 -8.54 -13.75
C SER A 49 -19.39 -7.41 -14.63
N GLU A 50 -19.24 -6.15 -14.20
CA GLU A 50 -19.66 -5.00 -14.98
C GLU A 50 -18.84 -4.82 -16.28
N ALA A 51 -17.52 -5.04 -16.21
CA ALA A 51 -16.66 -5.01 -17.39
C ALA A 51 -17.03 -6.11 -18.40
N GLN A 52 -17.42 -7.29 -17.91
CA GLN A 52 -17.92 -8.38 -18.75
C GLN A 52 -19.27 -8.04 -19.38
N GLU A 53 -20.21 -7.48 -18.62
CA GLU A 53 -21.52 -7.03 -19.14
C GLU A 53 -21.37 -5.96 -20.23
N LEU A 54 -20.39 -5.07 -20.07
CA LEU A 54 -20.02 -4.05 -21.05
C LEU A 54 -19.22 -4.60 -22.25
N GLY A 55 -18.88 -5.89 -22.23
CA GLY A 55 -18.10 -6.53 -23.27
C GLY A 55 -16.67 -6.00 -23.37
N LEU A 56 -16.09 -5.48 -22.28
CA LEU A 56 -14.70 -5.04 -22.20
C LEU A 56 -13.75 -6.21 -21.98
N ILE A 57 -14.22 -7.21 -21.23
CA ILE A 57 -13.50 -8.46 -20.95
C ILE A 57 -14.39 -9.67 -21.20
N THR A 58 -13.77 -10.83 -21.39
CA THR A 58 -14.42 -12.14 -21.41
C THR A 58 -13.80 -13.03 -20.35
N VAL A 59 -14.61 -13.96 -19.84
CA VAL A 59 -14.20 -14.97 -18.87
C VAL A 59 -14.12 -16.31 -19.57
N ALA A 60 -13.00 -17.01 -19.41
CA ALA A 60 -12.79 -18.37 -19.88
C ALA A 60 -12.26 -19.25 -18.73
N ILE A 61 -12.51 -20.55 -18.82
CA ILE A 61 -11.83 -21.53 -17.95
C ILE A 61 -10.57 -21.95 -18.69
N ASN A 62 -9.41 -21.92 -18.01
CA ASN A 62 -8.18 -22.47 -18.56
C ASN A 62 -8.17 -24.00 -18.38
N PRO A 63 -8.33 -24.79 -19.46
CA PRO A 63 -8.37 -26.24 -19.35
C PRO A 63 -6.98 -26.86 -19.14
N GLU A 64 -5.90 -26.11 -19.37
CA GLU A 64 -4.51 -26.59 -19.24
C GLU A 64 -3.97 -26.45 -17.80
N ALA A 65 -4.68 -25.74 -16.94
CA ALA A 65 -4.32 -25.63 -15.54
C ALA A 65 -4.58 -26.95 -14.78
N SER A 66 -3.76 -27.24 -13.78
CA SER A 66 -3.90 -28.42 -12.92
C SER A 66 -5.21 -28.45 -12.13
N SER A 67 -5.89 -27.30 -12.04
CA SER A 67 -7.24 -27.13 -11.53
C SER A 67 -8.01 -26.13 -12.41
N PRO A 68 -9.35 -26.21 -12.50
CA PRO A 68 -10.14 -25.28 -13.30
C PRO A 68 -9.94 -23.84 -12.82
N GLU A 69 -9.19 -23.06 -13.60
CA GLU A 69 -8.86 -21.68 -13.27
C GLU A 69 -9.64 -20.71 -14.14
N THR A 70 -10.20 -19.68 -13.52
CA THR A 70 -10.93 -18.61 -14.22
C THR A 70 -9.95 -17.58 -14.75
N VAL A 71 -10.02 -17.30 -16.05
CA VAL A 71 -9.14 -16.38 -16.76
C VAL A 71 -9.92 -15.27 -17.45
N TYR A 72 -9.54 -14.04 -17.17
CA TYR A 72 -10.06 -12.80 -17.75
C TYR A 72 -9.20 -12.35 -18.92
N ARG A 73 -9.84 -12.02 -20.05
CA ARG A 73 -9.16 -11.56 -21.28
C ARG A 73 -9.87 -10.34 -21.84
N THR A 74 -9.11 -9.35 -22.28
CA THR A 74 -9.68 -8.16 -22.91
C THR A 74 -10.26 -8.49 -24.29
N THR A 75 -11.47 -8.02 -24.55
CA THR A 75 -12.14 -8.16 -25.86
C THR A 75 -11.58 -7.16 -26.88
N GLN A 76 -12.10 -7.19 -28.10
CA GLN A 76 -11.80 -6.17 -29.10
C GLN A 76 -12.25 -4.76 -28.65
N THR A 77 -13.43 -4.65 -28.03
CA THR A 77 -13.95 -3.37 -27.50
C THR A 77 -13.07 -2.86 -26.36
N GLY A 78 -12.67 -3.73 -25.43
CA GLY A 78 -11.75 -3.37 -24.36
C GLY A 78 -10.40 -2.88 -24.90
N LYS A 79 -9.86 -3.53 -25.94
CA LYS A 79 -8.62 -3.10 -26.62
C LYS A 79 -8.74 -1.72 -27.28
N GLN A 80 -9.90 -1.39 -27.85
CA GLN A 80 -10.12 -0.04 -28.40
C GLN A 80 -10.03 1.02 -27.30
N ILE A 81 -10.63 0.77 -26.14
CA ILE A 81 -10.55 1.70 -25.00
C ILE A 81 -9.12 1.74 -24.43
N GLN A 82 -8.45 0.60 -24.27
CA GLN A 82 -7.05 0.56 -23.84
C GLN A 82 -6.13 1.36 -24.78
N ASN A 83 -6.39 1.37 -26.09
CA ASN A 83 -5.64 2.21 -27.03
C ASN A 83 -5.82 3.71 -26.74
N GLU A 84 -7.03 4.16 -26.43
CA GLU A 84 -7.26 5.55 -25.99
C GLU A 84 -6.60 5.84 -24.64
N MET A 85 -6.70 4.93 -23.68
CA MET A 85 -6.01 5.04 -22.38
C MET A 85 -4.49 5.16 -22.54
N ARG A 86 -3.90 4.43 -23.50
CA ARG A 86 -2.47 4.50 -23.82
C ARG A 86 -2.07 5.85 -24.40
N LYS A 87 -2.90 6.44 -25.27
CA LYS A 87 -2.67 7.80 -25.80
C LYS A 87 -2.70 8.85 -24.69
N LEU A 88 -3.53 8.63 -23.67
CA LEU A 88 -3.60 9.47 -22.46
C LEU A 88 -2.50 9.16 -21.43
N GLY A 89 -1.69 8.14 -21.66
CA GLY A 89 -0.60 7.73 -20.76
C GLY A 89 -1.05 7.04 -19.48
N LEU A 90 -2.31 6.62 -19.37
CA LEU A 90 -2.88 6.07 -18.12
C LEU A 90 -2.15 4.83 -17.58
N PRO A 91 -1.73 3.84 -18.39
CA PRO A 91 -1.01 2.68 -17.87
C PRO A 91 0.28 3.07 -17.13
N ARG A 92 1.08 3.97 -17.72
CA ARG A 92 2.34 4.44 -17.11
C ARG A 92 2.10 5.27 -15.85
N THR A 93 1.06 6.10 -15.85
CA THR A 93 0.68 6.87 -14.66
C THR A 93 0.25 5.93 -13.53
N TYR A 94 -0.48 4.86 -13.85
CA TYR A 94 -0.90 3.87 -12.88
C TYR A 94 0.28 3.07 -12.31
N GLU A 95 1.23 2.65 -13.15
CA GLU A 95 2.47 2.01 -12.70
C GLU A 95 3.23 2.89 -11.69
N ARG A 96 3.38 4.19 -11.98
CA ARG A 96 4.03 5.14 -11.05
C ARG A 96 3.26 5.29 -9.75
N LEU A 97 1.93 5.35 -9.82
CA LEU A 97 1.10 5.41 -8.61
C LEU A 97 1.34 4.19 -7.72
N ARG A 98 1.38 2.98 -8.31
CA ARG A 98 1.66 1.75 -7.57
C ARG A 98 3.02 1.75 -6.92
N THR A 99 4.07 2.18 -7.62
CA THR A 99 5.41 2.32 -7.02
C THR A 99 5.40 3.27 -5.83
N VAL A 100 4.69 4.40 -5.92
CA VAL A 100 4.58 5.35 -4.79
C VAL A 100 3.79 4.75 -3.63
N GLU A 101 2.70 4.02 -3.90
CA GLU A 101 1.93 3.31 -2.87
C GLU A 101 2.78 2.25 -2.15
N GLU A 102 3.59 1.49 -2.89
CA GLU A 102 4.51 0.47 -2.35
C GLU A 102 5.59 1.10 -1.46
N LEU A 103 6.25 2.15 -1.93
CA LEU A 103 7.26 2.88 -1.15
C LEU A 103 6.68 3.49 0.12
N PHE A 104 5.45 4.02 0.05
CA PHE A 104 4.77 4.55 1.22
C PHE A 104 4.45 3.45 2.24
N ALA A 105 4.02 2.27 1.77
CA ALA A 105 3.74 1.12 2.63
C ALA A 105 5.01 0.62 3.34
N GLU A 106 6.11 0.47 2.59
CA GLU A 106 7.44 0.10 3.13
C GLU A 106 7.90 1.08 4.21
N GLY A 107 7.92 2.39 3.92
CA GLY A 107 8.30 3.40 4.91
C GLY A 107 7.35 3.48 6.11
N SER A 108 6.08 3.10 5.93
CA SER A 108 5.14 3.00 7.06
C SER A 108 5.43 1.81 7.96
N GLU A 109 5.87 0.68 7.39
CA GLU A 109 6.29 -0.52 8.13
C GLU A 109 7.58 -0.24 8.92
N GLU A 110 8.57 0.39 8.28
CA GLU A 110 9.81 0.83 8.94
C GLU A 110 9.52 1.77 10.13
N LEU A 111 8.57 2.70 9.97
CA LEU A 111 8.15 3.58 11.07
C LEU A 111 7.57 2.79 12.25
N VAL A 112 6.73 1.78 11.97
CA VAL A 112 6.15 0.92 13.02
C VAL A 112 7.27 0.16 13.75
N GLU A 113 8.17 -0.49 13.03
CA GLU A 113 9.30 -1.21 13.62
C GLU A 113 10.17 -0.29 14.49
N TRP A 114 10.46 0.92 14.01
CA TRP A 114 11.19 1.92 14.79
C TRP A 114 10.44 2.32 16.06
N THR A 115 9.12 2.51 16.01
CA THR A 115 8.33 2.83 17.21
C THR A 115 8.31 1.69 18.23
N GLU A 116 8.29 0.43 17.79
CA GLU A 116 8.37 -0.72 18.69
C GLU A 116 9.72 -0.78 19.43
N SER A 117 10.81 -0.47 18.72
CA SER A 117 12.16 -0.33 19.31
C SER A 117 12.22 0.81 20.34
N LEU A 118 11.61 1.96 20.02
CA LEU A 118 11.54 3.10 20.93
C LEU A 118 10.77 2.75 22.22
N ASP A 119 9.62 2.08 22.10
CA ASP A 119 8.83 1.65 23.24
C ASP A 119 9.62 0.70 24.16
N ALA A 120 10.37 -0.24 23.58
CA ALA A 120 11.23 -1.15 24.34
C ALA A 120 12.34 -0.40 25.11
N ALA A 121 13.02 0.55 24.45
CA ALA A 121 14.08 1.34 25.08
C ALA A 121 13.55 2.25 26.20
N LEU A 122 12.35 2.81 26.03
CA LEU A 122 11.70 3.61 27.07
C LEU A 122 11.28 2.75 28.27
N ALA A 123 10.79 1.52 28.04
CA ALA A 123 10.44 0.59 29.11
C ALA A 123 11.66 0.17 29.95
N GLU A 124 12.79 -0.13 29.31
CA GLU A 124 14.05 -0.47 30.00
C GLU A 124 14.52 0.67 30.90
N LYS A 125 14.52 1.90 30.38
CA LYS A 125 14.89 3.09 31.16
C LYS A 125 13.95 3.31 32.35
N ALA A 126 12.64 3.08 32.18
CA ALA A 126 11.68 3.23 33.28
C ALA A 126 11.93 2.21 34.42
N GLU A 127 12.31 0.97 34.10
CA GLU A 127 12.73 -0.02 35.12
C GLU A 127 14.03 0.36 35.82
N GLU A 128 15.00 0.93 35.09
CA GLU A 128 16.26 1.40 35.67
C GLU A 128 16.02 2.52 36.70
N TYR A 129 15.16 3.49 36.36
CA TYR A 129 14.78 4.56 37.29
C TYR A 129 14.03 4.05 38.52
N SER A 130 13.19 3.01 38.41
CA SER A 130 12.47 2.49 39.58
C SER A 130 13.41 1.77 40.57
N LYS A 131 14.43 1.06 40.07
CA LYS A 131 15.44 0.37 40.89
C LYS A 131 16.36 1.34 41.64
N GLN A 132 16.60 2.54 41.11
CA GLN A 132 17.42 3.58 41.76
C GLN A 132 16.71 4.26 42.95
N VAL A 133 15.39 4.12 43.09
CA VAL A 133 14.60 4.73 44.17
C VAL A 133 14.46 3.80 45.40
N GLU A 134 14.86 2.52 45.29
CA GLU A 134 14.78 1.54 46.39
C GLU A 134 16.03 1.50 47.31
N ASP A 135 17.05 2.34 47.11
CA ASP A 135 18.20 2.46 48.02
C ASP A 135 17.97 3.58 49.06
N PRO A 136 17.67 3.26 50.33
CA PRO A 136 17.18 4.23 51.32
C PRO A 136 18.21 5.22 51.86
N ASP A 137 19.46 5.19 51.39
CA ASP A 137 20.54 6.12 51.81
C ASP A 137 20.80 7.28 50.82
N VAL A 138 20.03 7.41 49.74
CA VAL A 138 20.11 8.59 48.88
C VAL A 138 19.29 9.73 49.50
N ASN A 139 19.97 10.55 50.31
CA ASN A 139 19.50 11.84 50.79
C ASN A 139 18.85 12.64 49.64
N MET A 140 17.52 12.75 49.66
CA MET A 140 16.78 13.61 48.73
C MET A 140 17.21 15.05 48.95
N ASN A 141 18.08 15.55 48.07
CA ASN A 141 18.20 16.98 47.86
C ASN A 141 16.97 17.41 47.02
N PRO A 142 16.05 18.25 47.55
CA PRO A 142 14.79 18.57 46.88
C PRO A 142 14.94 19.45 45.61
N ASP A 143 16.16 19.72 45.16
CA ASP A 143 16.48 20.51 43.97
C ASP A 143 16.70 19.65 42.72
N VAL A 144 15.99 18.52 42.57
CA VAL A 144 15.96 17.81 41.28
C VAL A 144 15.06 18.61 40.33
N GLU A 145 15.65 19.62 39.68
CA GLU A 145 15.08 20.18 38.46
C GLU A 145 14.88 19.02 37.47
N PHE A 146 13.63 18.81 37.04
CA PHE A 146 13.36 18.00 35.85
C PHE A 146 14.04 18.69 34.67
N SER A 147 15.30 18.33 34.39
CA SER A 147 15.96 18.76 33.18
C SER A 147 15.16 18.18 32.01
N PRO A 148 14.56 19.02 31.15
CA PRO A 148 13.83 18.53 30.00
C PRO A 148 14.82 17.71 29.17
N LEU A 149 14.53 16.43 28.97
CA LEU A 149 15.20 15.47 28.06
C LEU A 149 16.40 16.10 27.35
N ASP A 150 17.60 15.82 27.85
CA ASP A 150 18.87 16.42 27.43
C ASP A 150 18.86 16.73 25.93
N SER A 151 19.15 18.00 25.60
CA SER A 151 19.23 18.49 24.23
C SER A 151 20.17 17.67 23.32
N GLN A 152 21.06 16.88 23.93
CA GLN A 152 21.94 15.93 23.25
C GLN A 152 21.19 14.73 22.65
N VAL A 153 20.12 14.24 23.30
CA VAL A 153 19.27 13.16 22.75
C VAL A 153 18.44 13.66 21.58
N LYS A 154 18.01 14.94 21.61
CA LYS A 154 17.34 15.56 20.46
C LYS A 154 18.29 15.75 19.27
N SER A 155 19.52 16.22 19.47
CA SER A 155 20.49 16.40 18.37
C SER A 155 20.79 15.09 17.65
N ALA A 156 21.09 14.03 18.39
CA ALA A 156 21.47 12.74 17.79
C ALA A 156 20.35 12.07 16.99
N VAL A 157 19.08 12.34 17.33
CA VAL A 157 17.91 11.79 16.61
C VAL A 157 17.52 12.63 15.40
N PHE A 158 17.85 13.93 15.38
CA PHE A 158 17.51 14.82 14.27
C PHE A 158 18.62 14.95 13.21
N ASP A 159 19.89 14.73 13.57
CA ASP A 159 21.01 14.83 12.62
C ASP A 159 21.00 13.70 11.54
N ASP A 160 20.36 12.55 11.82
CA ASP A 160 20.19 11.46 10.83
C ASP A 160 19.08 11.76 9.80
N LEU A 161 18.14 12.67 10.10
CA LEU A 161 17.04 13.02 9.19
C LEU A 161 17.45 14.01 8.09
N GLU A 162 18.47 14.85 8.30
CA GLU A 162 18.97 15.78 7.26
C GLU A 162 19.87 15.12 6.21
N SER A 163 20.27 13.86 6.41
CA SER A 163 21.09 13.12 5.43
C SER A 163 20.26 12.42 4.34
N ILE A 164 18.93 12.43 4.44
CA ILE A 164 18.01 11.78 3.49
C ILE A 164 17.51 12.76 2.40
N GLU A 165 17.76 14.08 2.52
CA GLU A 165 17.44 15.10 1.50
C GLU A 165 18.64 15.58 0.66
N ARG A 166 19.55 14.69 0.23
CA ARG A 166 20.54 15.01 -0.82
C ARG A 166 20.68 13.96 -1.91
#